data_AF-A0A1Y4EZW0-F1
#
_entry.id   AF-A0A1Y4EZW0-F1
#
_cell.length_a   1.000
_cell.length_b   1.000
_cell.length_c   1.000
_cell.angle_alpha   90.00
_cell.angle_beta   90.00
_cell.angle_gamma   90.00
#
_symmetry.space_group_name_H-M   'P 1'
#
loop_
_entity.id
_entity.type
_entity.pdbx_description
1 polymer ?
#
loop_
_entity_poly.entity_id
_entity_poly.type
_entity_poly.pdbx_seq_one_letter_code
_entity_poly.pdbx_strand_id
1 'polypeptide(L)'
;MEKITYRQGMSSQEFAAYFFAVGFPAAVLVLSIVIVTRFGQFGQNLIAPMTAVMWGAGAVCAIILPSHRQNIITETHWTITGYLLGMFGLQKVVQLVSGTTSEMLAATYDQAMPAASNASLSGFLEYMLWIVAVMVPIGFVVMEGKKIVLFRRKISKQKFFDQLRGIREEHPKNGKGR
;
A
#
# COMPACT_ATOMS: atom_id res chain seq x y z
N MET A 1 43.66 -16.09 -24.68
CA MET A 1 42.20 -15.99 -24.87
C MET A 1 41.71 -14.86 -23.97
N GLU A 2 41.54 -13.68 -24.53
CA GLU A 2 41.11 -12.48 -23.81
C GLU A 2 39.58 -12.52 -23.67
N LYS A 3 39.08 -12.47 -22.43
CA LYS A 3 37.65 -12.51 -22.12
C LYS A 3 37.08 -11.12 -22.39
N ILE A 4 36.59 -10.91 -23.61
CA ILE A 4 35.96 -9.65 -24.04
C ILE A 4 34.67 -9.48 -23.24
N THR A 5 34.78 -8.79 -22.11
CA THR A 5 33.63 -8.45 -21.27
C THR A 5 32.97 -7.26 -21.94
N TYR A 6 31.87 -7.51 -22.66
CA TYR A 6 31.05 -6.46 -23.25
C TYR A 6 30.61 -5.52 -22.13
N ARG A 7 31.18 -4.30 -22.09
CA ARG A 7 30.58 -3.21 -21.31
C ARG A 7 29.28 -2.87 -22.00
N GLN A 8 28.20 -3.48 -21.51
CA GLN A 8 26.85 -3.11 -21.91
C GLN A 8 26.63 -1.67 -21.41
N GLY A 9 26.79 -0.71 -22.31
CA GLY A 9 26.47 0.69 -22.02
C GLY A 9 25.01 0.75 -21.62
N MET A 10 24.73 1.23 -20.41
CA MET A 10 23.38 1.33 -19.88
C MET A 10 22.53 2.16 -20.86
N SER A 11 21.50 1.53 -21.44
CA SER A 11 20.57 2.21 -22.33
C SER A 11 19.89 3.35 -21.57
N SER A 12 19.59 4.48 -22.22
CA SER A 12 18.88 5.60 -21.58
C SER A 12 17.55 5.15 -20.94
N GLN A 13 16.93 4.08 -21.43
CA GLN A 13 15.75 3.47 -20.83
C GLN A 13 16.06 2.68 -19.55
N GLU A 14 17.19 1.98 -19.49
CA GLU A 14 17.63 1.27 -18.29
C GLU A 14 18.00 2.27 -17.19
N PHE A 15 18.69 3.35 -17.56
CA PHE A 15 19.00 4.44 -16.63
C PHE A 15 17.73 5.10 -16.09
N ALA A 16 16.76 5.42 -16.95
CA ALA A 16 15.48 5.97 -16.53
C ALA A 16 14.72 4.99 -15.61
N ALA A 17 14.70 3.70 -15.93
CA ALA A 17 14.06 2.68 -15.10
C ALA A 17 14.71 2.58 -13.72
N TYR A 18 16.05 2.60 -13.63
CA TYR A 18 16.75 2.62 -12.34
C TYR A 18 16.49 3.91 -11.56
N PHE A 19 16.50 5.06 -12.24
CA PHE A 19 16.21 6.35 -11.62
C PHE A 19 14.80 6.38 -11.04
N PHE A 20 13.78 5.90 -11.76
CA PHE A 20 12.41 5.83 -11.23
C PHE A 20 12.25 4.74 -10.17
N ALA A 21 12.95 3.60 -10.29
CA ALA A 21 12.89 2.52 -9.32
C ALA A 21 13.44 2.92 -7.95
N VAL A 22 14.44 3.82 -7.90
CA VAL A 22 15.01 4.36 -6.66
C VAL A 22 14.32 5.66 -6.25
N GLY A 23 14.02 6.52 -7.23
CA GLY A 23 13.41 7.83 -7.03
C GLY A 23 11.99 7.76 -6.47
N PHE A 24 11.20 6.76 -6.87
CA PHE A 24 9.84 6.62 -6.37
C PHE A 24 9.77 6.26 -4.87
N PRO A 25 10.47 5.23 -4.37
CA PRO A 25 10.61 4.99 -2.93
C PRO A 25 11.13 6.20 -2.15
N ALA A 26 12.15 6.88 -2.67
CA ALA A 26 12.72 8.07 -2.05
C ALA A 26 11.69 9.21 -1.97
N ALA A 27 10.91 9.45 -3.02
CA ALA A 27 9.87 10.45 -3.05
C ALA A 27 8.75 10.14 -2.04
N VAL A 28 8.34 8.87 -1.91
CA VAL A 28 7.36 8.44 -0.90
C VAL A 28 7.89 8.66 0.52
N LEU A 29 9.18 8.42 0.75
CA LEU A 29 9.83 8.67 2.03
C LEU A 29 9.90 10.17 2.35
N VAL A 30 10.27 11.00 1.40
CA VAL A 30 10.27 12.46 1.60
C VAL A 30 8.85 12.96 1.87
N LEU A 31 7.86 12.47 1.12
CA LEU A 31 6.46 12.79 1.34
C LEU A 31 6.01 12.38 2.76
N SER A 32 6.38 11.20 3.24
CA SER A 32 6.01 10.74 4.58
C SER A 32 6.61 11.63 5.67
N ILE A 33 7.87 12.05 5.54
CA ILE A 33 8.50 13.01 6.46
C ILE A 33 7.77 14.35 6.45
N VAL A 34 7.45 14.88 5.25
CA VAL A 34 6.73 16.15 5.12
C VAL A 34 5.35 16.08 5.77
N ILE A 35 4.59 15.01 5.54
CA ILE A 35 3.26 14.86 6.15
C ILE A 35 3.37 14.67 7.67
N VAL A 36 4.26 13.81 8.15
CA VAL A 36 4.48 13.59 9.60
C VAL A 36 4.82 14.90 10.31
N THR A 37 5.71 15.72 9.74
CA THR A 37 6.07 17.01 10.32
C THR A 37 4.91 18.01 10.31
N ARG A 38 4.06 18.02 9.28
CA ARG A 38 2.85 18.86 9.21
C ARG A 38 1.76 18.47 10.20
N PHE A 39 1.73 17.21 10.64
CA PHE A 39 0.80 16.71 11.66
C PHE A 39 1.36 16.78 13.09
N GLY A 40 2.60 17.22 13.29
CA GLY A 40 3.20 17.37 14.62
C GLY A 40 3.19 16.05 15.41
N GLN A 41 2.74 16.11 16.67
CA GLN A 41 2.68 14.94 17.56
C GLN A 41 1.78 13.82 17.04
N PHE A 42 0.64 14.15 16.40
CA PHE A 42 -0.21 13.13 15.80
C PHE A 42 0.52 12.39 14.67
N GLY A 43 1.28 13.14 13.87
CA GLY A 43 2.11 12.58 12.81
C GLY A 43 3.19 11.64 13.35
N GLN A 44 3.88 12.07 14.42
CA GLN A 44 4.97 11.29 15.01
C GLN A 44 4.49 10.04 15.75
N ASN A 45 3.39 10.15 16.50
CA ASN A 45 2.92 9.07 17.37
C ASN A 45 2.04 8.05 16.64
N LEU A 46 1.39 8.44 15.54
CA LEU A 46 0.43 7.59 14.84
C LEU A 46 0.79 7.38 13.37
N ILE A 47 0.92 8.45 12.57
CA ILE A 47 1.15 8.32 11.12
C ILE A 47 2.50 7.67 10.84
N ALA A 48 3.55 8.05 11.56
CA ALA A 48 4.89 7.49 11.37
C ALA A 48 4.96 5.98 11.64
N PRO A 49 4.53 5.46 12.82
CA PRO A 49 4.54 4.01 13.06
C PRO A 49 3.60 3.27 12.12
N MET A 50 2.43 3.81 11.78
CA MET A 50 1.51 3.14 10.86
C MET A 50 2.05 3.09 9.43
N THR A 51 2.70 4.15 8.97
CA THR A 51 3.40 4.16 7.68
C THR A 51 4.54 3.15 7.68
N ALA A 52 5.31 3.07 8.76
CA ALA A 52 6.36 2.07 8.92
C ALA A 52 5.83 0.63 8.88
N VAL A 53 4.66 0.38 9.49
CA VAL A 53 3.98 -0.92 9.42
C VAL A 53 3.58 -1.26 7.98
N MET A 54 3.06 -0.31 7.21
CA MET A 54 2.72 -0.55 5.79
C MET A 54 3.97 -0.87 4.95
N TRP A 55 5.05 -0.12 5.14
CA TRP A 55 6.34 -0.41 4.50
C TRP A 55 6.85 -1.81 4.88
N GLY A 56 6.82 -2.15 6.17
CA GLY A 56 7.24 -3.45 6.68
C GLY A 56 6.41 -4.60 6.12
N ALA A 57 5.09 -4.46 6.10
CA ALA A 57 4.18 -5.47 5.56
C ALA A 57 4.39 -5.68 4.06
N GLY A 58 4.53 -4.61 3.27
CA GLY A 58 4.85 -4.70 1.85
C GLY A 58 6.20 -5.35 1.58
N ALA A 59 7.22 -5.02 2.37
CA ALA A 59 8.54 -5.63 2.27
C ALA A 59 8.51 -7.13 2.60
N VAL A 60 7.83 -7.52 3.69
CA VAL A 60 7.66 -8.94 4.07
C VAL A 60 6.91 -9.70 2.98
N CYS A 61 5.82 -9.16 2.45
CA CYS A 61 5.06 -9.79 1.38
C CYS A 61 5.89 -9.96 0.10
N ALA A 62 6.67 -8.95 -0.27
CA ALA A 62 7.58 -8.97 -1.41
C ALA A 62 8.69 -10.04 -1.28
N ILE A 63 9.18 -10.30 -0.07
CA ILE A 63 10.17 -11.37 0.21
C ILE A 63 9.52 -12.76 0.08
N ILE A 64 8.29 -12.93 0.57
CA ILE A 64 7.58 -14.22 0.53
C ILE A 64 7.10 -14.56 -0.90
N LEU A 65 6.74 -13.55 -1.70
CA LEU A 65 6.25 -13.71 -3.08
C LEU A 65 7.20 -13.07 -4.11
N PRO A 66 8.38 -13.67 -4.35
CA PRO A 66 9.36 -13.09 -5.27
C PRO A 66 8.84 -12.96 -6.71
N SER A 67 7.92 -13.84 -7.14
CA SER A 67 7.32 -13.79 -8.49
C SER A 67 6.43 -12.57 -8.73
N HIS A 68 5.94 -11.91 -7.68
CA HIS A 68 5.07 -10.73 -7.76
C HIS A 68 5.71 -9.49 -7.12
N ARG A 69 7.01 -9.56 -6.81
CA ARG A 69 7.74 -8.55 -6.03
C ARG A 69 7.57 -7.13 -6.57
N GLN A 70 7.73 -6.94 -7.88
CA GLN A 70 7.64 -5.60 -8.48
C GLN A 70 6.24 -5.00 -8.32
N ASN A 71 5.20 -5.82 -8.49
CA ASN A 71 3.81 -5.38 -8.32
C ASN A 71 3.50 -5.06 -6.86
N ILE A 72 3.90 -5.92 -5.92
CA ILE A 72 3.70 -5.71 -4.48
C ILE A 72 4.40 -4.42 -4.02
N ILE A 73 5.65 -4.22 -4.43
CA ILE A 73 6.41 -3.01 -4.08
C ILE A 73 5.69 -1.78 -4.66
N THR A 74 5.34 -1.79 -5.94
CA THR A 74 4.68 -0.64 -6.59
C THR A 74 3.33 -0.31 -5.93
N GLU A 75 2.52 -1.33 -5.65
CA GLU A 75 1.22 -1.19 -4.98
C GLU A 75 1.37 -0.66 -3.54
N THR A 76 2.38 -1.14 -2.79
CA THR A 76 2.66 -0.66 -1.43
C THR A 76 2.93 0.84 -1.45
N HIS A 77 3.82 1.29 -2.33
CA HIS A 77 4.18 2.70 -2.44
C HIS A 77 2.98 3.57 -2.84
N TRP A 78 2.20 3.16 -3.85
CA TRP A 78 0.98 3.87 -4.24
C TRP A 78 -0.06 3.94 -3.13
N THR A 79 -0.23 2.85 -2.38
CA THR A 79 -1.17 2.82 -1.24
C THR A 79 -0.72 3.77 -0.14
N ILE A 80 0.58 3.81 0.15
CA ILE A 80 1.15 4.73 1.15
C ILE A 80 1.03 6.18 0.70
N THR A 81 1.31 6.48 -0.57
CA THR A 81 1.09 7.82 -1.13
C THR A 81 -0.37 8.23 -1.03
N GLY A 82 -1.30 7.35 -1.41
CA GLY A 82 -2.74 7.59 -1.31
C GLY A 82 -3.19 7.82 0.13
N TYR A 83 -2.68 7.02 1.08
CA TYR A 83 -2.93 7.19 2.51
C TYR A 83 -2.44 8.55 3.01
N LEU A 84 -1.19 8.92 2.73
CA LEU A 84 -0.60 10.19 3.20
C LEU A 84 -1.30 11.41 2.60
N LEU A 85 -1.64 11.37 1.31
CA LEU A 85 -2.40 12.43 0.66
C LEU A 85 -3.84 12.52 1.17
N GLY A 86 -4.48 11.37 1.39
CA GLY A 86 -5.83 11.31 1.98
C GLY A 86 -5.86 11.91 3.39
N MET A 87 -4.88 11.57 4.22
CA MET A 87 -4.70 12.17 5.54
C MET A 87 -4.53 13.68 5.44
N PHE A 88 -3.64 14.16 4.57
CA PHE A 88 -3.43 15.59 4.35
C PHE A 88 -4.71 16.31 3.88
N GLY A 89 -5.46 15.70 2.96
CA GLY A 89 -6.75 16.22 2.49
C GLY A 89 -7.76 16.35 3.63
N LEU A 90 -7.92 15.30 4.45
CA LEU A 90 -8.81 15.33 5.63
C LEU A 90 -8.40 16.42 6.62
N GLN A 91 -7.10 16.59 6.88
CA GLN A 91 -6.61 17.66 7.75
C GLN A 91 -6.98 19.05 7.20
N LYS A 92 -6.91 19.25 5.88
CA LYS A 92 -7.31 20.51 5.25
C LYS A 92 -8.82 20.74 5.34
N VAL A 93 -9.63 19.69 5.20
CA VAL A 93 -11.08 19.78 5.42
C VAL A 93 -11.39 20.16 6.88
N VAL A 94 -10.73 19.53 7.86
CA VAL A 94 -10.87 19.89 9.28
C VAL A 94 -10.53 21.37 9.51
N GLN A 95 -9.41 21.86 8.95
CA GLN A 95 -9.02 23.26 9.08
C GLN A 95 -10.06 24.22 8.49
N LEU A 96 -10.62 23.90 7.32
CA LEU A 96 -11.65 24.72 6.69
C LEU A 96 -12.94 24.74 7.51
N VAL A 97 -13.40 23.58 8.00
CA VAL A 97 -14.63 23.46 8.79
C VAL A 97 -14.50 24.07 10.18
N SER A 98 -13.32 24.00 10.80
CA SER A 98 -13.06 24.69 12.07
C SER A 98 -13.15 26.23 11.94
N GLY A 99 -13.04 26.77 10.72
CA GLY A 99 -13.19 28.19 10.43
C GLY A 99 -14.61 28.64 10.10
N THR A 100 -15.58 27.73 9.91
CA THR A 100 -16.97 28.12 9.61
C THR A 100 -17.72 28.53 10.87
N THR A 101 -18.32 29.73 10.86
CA THR A 101 -19.18 30.20 11.95
C THR A 101 -20.56 29.54 11.88
N SER A 102 -21.28 29.54 13.00
CA SER A 102 -22.66 29.05 13.09
C SER A 102 -23.63 29.78 12.15
N GLU A 103 -23.36 31.03 11.76
CA GLU A 103 -24.19 31.75 10.77
C GLU A 103 -24.01 31.21 9.35
N MET A 104 -22.79 30.80 8.97
CA MET A 104 -22.54 30.21 7.65
C MET A 104 -23.15 28.82 7.51
N LEU A 105 -23.10 28.02 8.58
CA LEU A 105 -23.79 26.74 8.63
C LEU A 105 -25.32 26.93 8.58
N ALA A 106 -25.87 27.89 9.31
CA ALA A 106 -27.29 28.22 9.24
C ALA A 106 -27.72 28.79 7.86
N ALA A 107 -26.82 29.33 7.05
CA ALA A 107 -27.12 29.75 5.68
C ALA A 107 -27.19 28.56 4.69
N THR A 108 -26.52 27.45 5.00
CA THR A 108 -26.58 26.21 4.20
C THR A 108 -27.77 25.31 4.52
N TYR A 109 -28.46 25.53 5.64
CA TYR A 109 -29.63 24.76 6.06
C TYR A 109 -30.84 25.68 6.22
N ASP A 110 -32.04 25.27 5.82
CA ASP A 110 -33.27 26.08 5.97
C ASP A 110 -33.69 26.34 7.44
N GLN A 111 -32.86 25.94 8.42
CA GLN A 111 -33.12 26.04 9.85
C GLN A 111 -31.87 26.49 10.61
N ALA A 112 -32.05 27.33 11.62
CA ALA A 112 -30.96 27.82 12.47
C ALA A 112 -30.30 26.65 13.23
N MET A 113 -29.02 26.39 12.96
CA MET A 113 -28.26 25.37 13.67
C MET A 113 -27.83 25.87 15.06
N PRO A 114 -28.05 25.08 16.13
CA PRO A 114 -27.51 25.38 17.45
C PRO A 114 -25.99 25.44 17.43
N ALA A 115 -25.39 26.31 18.26
CA ALA A 115 -23.92 26.42 18.38
C ALA A 115 -23.24 25.08 18.74
N ALA A 116 -23.95 24.19 19.45
CA ALA A 116 -23.51 22.83 19.75
C ALA A 116 -23.24 21.97 18.49
N SER A 117 -23.94 22.26 17.39
CA SER A 117 -23.77 21.52 16.14
C SER A 117 -22.40 21.79 15.49
N ASN A 118 -21.86 23.00 15.60
CA ASN A 118 -20.53 23.32 15.06
C ASN A 118 -19.41 22.55 15.80
N ALA A 119 -19.50 22.49 17.14
CA ALA A 119 -18.58 21.71 17.96
C ALA A 119 -18.65 20.21 17.65
N SER A 120 -19.85 19.67 17.43
CA SER A 120 -20.02 18.26 17.04
C SER A 120 -19.45 17.92 15.66
N LEU A 121 -19.51 18.86 14.71
CA LEU A 121 -18.99 18.68 13.36
C LEU A 121 -17.45 18.58 13.35
N SER A 122 -16.78 19.48 14.09
CA SER A 122 -15.33 19.43 14.28
C SER A 122 -14.90 18.13 14.96
N GLY A 123 -15.58 17.75 16.06
CA GLY A 123 -15.29 16.51 16.77
C GLY A 123 -15.47 15.27 15.89
N PHE A 124 -16.52 15.21 15.08
CA PHE A 124 -16.73 14.11 14.13
C PHE A 124 -15.60 13.99 13.11
N LEU A 125 -15.14 15.11 12.54
CA LEU A 125 -14.05 15.11 11.56
C LEU A 125 -12.71 14.71 12.19
N GLU A 126 -12.47 15.08 13.44
CA GLU A 126 -11.33 14.58 14.21
C GLU A 126 -11.40 13.06 14.39
N TYR A 127 -12.54 12.51 14.82
CA TYR A 127 -12.71 11.06 14.94
C TYR A 127 -12.54 10.33 13.60
N MET A 128 -13.06 10.89 12.51
CA MET A 128 -12.83 10.38 11.15
C MET A 128 -11.34 10.29 10.83
N LEU A 129 -10.57 11.33 11.17
CA LEU A 129 -9.13 11.37 10.94
C LEU A 129 -8.39 10.28 11.74
N TRP A 130 -8.78 10.06 13.00
CA TRP A 130 -8.25 8.96 13.83
C TRP A 130 -8.59 7.58 13.26
N ILE A 131 -9.84 7.37 12.85
CA ILE A 131 -10.29 6.09 12.28
C ILE A 131 -9.52 5.81 10.99
N VAL A 132 -9.45 6.76 10.07
CA VAL A 132 -8.75 6.59 8.78
C VAL A 132 -7.26 6.34 9.01
N ALA A 133 -6.64 7.07 9.95
CA ALA A 133 -5.23 6.91 10.27
C ALA A 133 -4.86 5.48 10.69
N VAL A 134 -5.78 4.77 11.34
CA VAL A 134 -5.56 3.41 11.85
C VAL A 134 -6.10 2.33 10.91
N MET A 135 -7.31 2.50 10.40
CA MET A 135 -8.02 1.47 9.63
C MET A 135 -7.40 1.24 8.26
N VAL A 136 -6.91 2.27 7.58
CA VAL A 136 -6.32 2.12 6.24
C VAL A 136 -5.04 1.27 6.29
N PRO A 137 -4.07 1.54 7.18
CA PRO A 137 -2.90 0.69 7.34
C PRO A 137 -3.24 -0.75 7.75
N ILE A 138 -4.18 -0.95 8.69
CA ILE A 138 -4.62 -2.30 9.09
C ILE A 138 -5.24 -3.03 7.89
N GLY A 139 -6.12 -2.37 7.13
CA GLY A 139 -6.73 -2.94 5.94
C GLY A 139 -5.71 -3.36 4.89
N PHE A 140 -4.67 -2.55 4.70
CA PHE A 140 -3.55 -2.89 3.82
C PHE A 140 -2.81 -4.15 4.29
N VAL A 141 -2.46 -4.25 5.57
CA VAL A 141 -1.78 -5.44 6.13
C VAL A 141 -2.62 -6.70 5.93
N VAL A 142 -3.93 -6.62 6.16
CA VAL A 142 -4.86 -7.74 5.94
C VAL A 142 -4.90 -8.14 4.46
N MET A 143 -4.90 -7.17 3.53
CA MET A 143 -4.86 -7.44 2.09
C MET A 143 -3.57 -8.14 1.67
N GLU A 144 -2.41 -7.69 2.16
CA GLU A 144 -1.12 -8.34 1.90
C GLU A 144 -1.09 -9.76 2.49
N GLY A 145 -1.60 -9.95 3.71
CA GLY A 145 -1.76 -11.28 4.31
C GLY A 145 -2.63 -12.22 3.47
N LYS A 146 -3.74 -11.71 2.91
CA LYS A 146 -4.61 -12.49 2.01
C LYS A 146 -3.88 -12.90 0.72
N LYS A 147 -3.06 -12.04 0.13
CA LYS A 147 -2.27 -12.38 -1.08
C LYS A 147 -1.36 -13.57 -0.81
N ILE A 148 -0.68 -13.58 0.34
CA ILE A 148 0.20 -14.69 0.74
C ILE A 148 -0.57 -16.01 0.85
N VAL A 149 -1.72 -16.01 1.55
CA VAL A 149 -2.54 -17.21 1.75
C VAL A 149 -3.09 -17.73 0.42
N LEU A 150 -3.58 -16.84 -0.45
CA LEU A 150 -4.12 -17.20 -1.76
C LEU A 150 -3.06 -17.81 -2.66
N PHE A 151 -1.84 -17.26 -2.68
CA PHE A 151 -0.73 -17.80 -3.48
C PHE A 151 -0.33 -19.21 -3.02
N ARG A 152 -0.20 -19.44 -1.71
CA ARG A 152 0.08 -20.78 -1.15
C ARG A 152 -1.00 -21.80 -1.52
N ARG A 153 -2.28 -21.40 -1.48
CA ARG A 153 -3.40 -22.27 -1.90
C ARG A 153 -3.36 -22.59 -3.40
N LYS A 154 -3.03 -21.63 -4.26
CA LYS A 154 -2.88 -21.86 -5.71
C LYS A 154 -1.76 -22.87 -6.02
N ILE A 155 -0.60 -22.73 -5.38
CA ILE A 155 0.51 -23.69 -5.52
C ILE A 155 0.07 -25.10 -5.11
N SER A 156 -0.64 -25.23 -3.97
CA SER A 156 -1.14 -26.52 -3.50
C SER A 156 -2.09 -27.18 -4.51
N LYS A 157 -3.02 -26.42 -5.09
CA LYS A 157 -3.92 -26.92 -6.14
C LYS A 157 -3.16 -27.35 -7.39
N GLN A 158 -2.18 -26.56 -7.83
CA GLN A 158 -1.38 -26.87 -9.02
C GLN A 158 -0.61 -28.19 -8.82
N LYS A 159 0.04 -28.35 -7.66
CA LYS A 159 0.71 -29.61 -7.30
C LYS A 159 -0.24 -30.81 -7.29
N PHE A 160 -1.46 -30.64 -6.77
CA PHE A 160 -2.47 -31.70 -6.78
C PHE A 160 -2.91 -32.08 -8.21
N PHE A 161 -3.14 -31.10 -9.09
CA PHE A 161 -3.47 -31.36 -10.49
C PHE A 161 -2.31 -32.00 -11.26
N ASP A 162 -1.07 -31.58 -10.99
CA ASP A 162 0.12 -32.16 -11.61
C ASP A 162 0.33 -33.61 -11.16
N GLN A 163 0.05 -33.94 -9.88
CA GLN A 163 0.03 -35.32 -9.40
C GLN A 163 -1.06 -36.15 -10.08
N LEU A 164 -2.29 -35.63 -10.22
CA LEU A 164 -3.36 -36.33 -10.95
C LEU A 164 -3.03 -36.55 -12.43
N ARG A 165 -2.34 -35.60 -13.07
CA ARG A 165 -1.85 -35.74 -14.45
C ARG A 165 -0.68 -36.72 -14.55
N GLY A 166 0.22 -36.73 -13.57
CA GLY A 166 1.35 -37.65 -13.48
C GLY A 166 0.98 -39.11 -13.26
N ILE A 167 -0.24 -39.40 -12.79
CA ILE A 167 -0.79 -40.79 -12.73
C ILE A 167 -1.19 -41.29 -14.14
N ARG A 168 -1.20 -40.43 -15.17
CA ARG A 168 -1.54 -40.81 -16.57
C ARG A 168 -0.33 -41.07 -17.47
N GLU A 169 0.90 -40.94 -16.97
CA GLU A 169 2.06 -41.50 -17.69
C GLU A 169 2.27 -42.95 -17.23
N GLU A 170 1.50 -43.86 -17.83
CA GLU A 170 1.85 -45.27 -17.87
C GLU A 170 3.26 -45.39 -18.46
N HIS A 171 4.20 -45.89 -17.65
CA HIS A 171 5.36 -46.58 -18.19
C HIS A 171 4.86 -47.54 -19.28
N PRO A 172 5.31 -47.42 -20.55
CA PRO A 172 5.06 -48.49 -21.49
C PRO A 172 5.74 -49.72 -20.90
N LYS A 173 4.93 -50.75 -20.63
CA LYS A 173 5.43 -52.10 -20.32
C LYS A 173 6.43 -52.44 -21.43
N ASN A 174 7.72 -52.38 -21.12
CA ASN A 174 8.72 -53.02 -21.96
C ASN A 174 8.50 -54.52 -21.79
N GLY A 175 7.64 -55.06 -22.66
CA GLY A 175 7.37 -56.48 -22.77
C GLY A 175 8.66 -57.19 -23.16
N LYS A 176 9.06 -58.16 -22.34
CA LYS A 176 9.99 -59.19 -22.75
C LYS A 176 9.51 -59.80 -24.07
N GLY A 177 10.36 -59.77 -25.08
CA GLY A 177 10.21 -60.50 -26.33
C GLY A 177 11.58 -60.92 -26.82
N ARG A 178 11.92 -62.17 -26.50
CA ARG A 178 12.89 -63.10 -27.13
C ARG A 178 13.90 -62.55 -28.12
#